data_AF-A0A258I0T5-F1
#
_entry.id   AF-A0A258I0T5-F1
#
_cell.length_a   1.000
_cell.length_b   1.000
_cell.length_c   1.000
_cell.angle_alpha   90.00
_cell.angle_beta   90.00
_cell.angle_gamma   90.00
#
_symmetry.space_group_name_H-M   'P 1'
#
loop_
_entity.id
_entity.type
_entity.pdbx_description
1 polymer ?
#
loop_
_entity_poly.entity_id
_entity_poly.type
_entity_poly.pdbx_seq_one_letter_code
_entity_poly.pdbx_strand_id
1 'polypeptide(L)'
;MTVKQDILALSPQGITIIAAAAHAANMAYFRSLGDDSQPEWSDAPDWQVSSAINGVEFHLANPDAGDAASHENWMKQKTEDGWKYGKEKDPEKKLHPCMVPFEKLPPEQQAKDCIFRAIVHATAPIVAGLETPTISGVDVNDALAALQEELDATKRQLAAQKGQVTRKSNQLEALEAKLPPQPRGFGGGYFTGKDRPDAAALMDAIADAGEVELTFTDPHGLEILGMRPRVLPPEAFAIDRFGRLQLKIKSLPVFGPQADEAPYAFAGIVMLTDGELLIHTPRLGGVLTIGAGRQYNLAGDVVI
;
A
#
# COMPACT_ATOMS: atom_id res chain seq x y z
N MET A 1 34.11 23.96 13.14
CA MET A 1 34.23 22.60 13.69
C MET A 1 35.22 21.85 12.83
N THR A 2 36.19 21.17 13.43
CA THR A 2 37.15 20.32 12.69
C THR A 2 36.44 19.04 12.25
N VAL A 3 36.76 18.50 11.07
CA VAL A 3 36.26 17.21 10.52
C VAL A 3 36.27 16.08 11.56
N LYS A 4 37.25 16.09 12.49
CA LYS A 4 37.36 15.16 13.62
C LYS A 4 36.18 15.20 14.63
N GLN A 5 35.49 16.33 14.78
CA GLN A 5 34.33 16.48 15.69
C GLN A 5 33.02 16.00 15.05
N ASP A 6 32.89 16.10 13.73
CA ASP A 6 31.64 15.72 13.03
C ASP A 6 31.58 14.20 12.77
N ILE A 7 32.72 13.52 12.59
CA ILE A 7 32.80 12.04 12.52
C ILE A 7 32.40 11.38 13.85
N LEU A 8 32.68 12.03 14.98
CA LEU A 8 32.27 11.58 16.32
C LEU A 8 30.78 11.80 16.61
N ALA A 9 30.06 12.49 15.73
CA ALA A 9 28.64 12.80 15.87
C ALA A 9 27.72 11.89 15.02
N LEU A 10 28.25 10.81 14.46
CA LEU A 10 27.44 9.81 13.75
C LEU A 10 26.31 9.30 14.64
N SER A 11 25.10 9.26 14.09
CA SER A 11 23.94 8.71 14.79
C SER A 11 24.11 7.21 15.07
N PRO A 12 23.43 6.64 16.09
CA PRO A 12 23.43 5.19 16.31
C PRO A 12 23.07 4.39 15.05
N GLN A 13 22.16 4.93 14.23
CA GLN A 13 21.81 4.34 12.93
C GLN A 13 22.98 4.37 11.96
N GLY A 14 23.71 5.49 11.85
CA GLY A 14 24.89 5.60 11.00
C GLY A 14 26.00 4.62 11.39
N ILE A 15 26.28 4.48 12.69
CA ILE A 15 27.24 3.51 13.22
C ILE A 15 26.81 2.08 12.86
N THR A 16 25.50 1.78 12.97
CA THR A 16 24.94 0.46 12.66
C THR A 16 25.10 0.13 11.17
N ILE A 17 24.88 1.09 10.27
CA ILE A 17 25.06 0.93 8.82
C ILE A 17 26.52 0.58 8.49
N ILE A 18 27.48 1.32 9.08
CA ILE A 18 28.91 1.06 8.87
C ILE A 18 29.29 -0.32 9.41
N ALA A 19 28.80 -0.69 10.60
CA ALA A 19 29.06 -1.99 11.21
C ALA A 19 28.53 -3.15 10.35
N ALA A 20 27.31 -3.00 9.81
CA ALA A 20 26.71 -3.98 8.91
C ALA A 20 27.52 -4.15 7.61
N ALA A 21 27.99 -3.04 7.02
CA ALA A 21 28.82 -3.08 5.82
C ALA A 21 30.17 -3.76 6.07
N ALA A 22 30.83 -3.44 7.19
CA ALA A 22 32.11 -4.03 7.55
C ALA A 22 31.97 -5.53 7.90
N HIS A 23 30.89 -5.93 8.57
CA HIS A 23 30.55 -7.33 8.82
C HIS A 23 30.34 -8.09 7.50
N ALA A 24 29.55 -7.55 6.58
CA ALA A 24 29.28 -8.17 5.28
C ALA A 24 30.58 -8.35 4.46
N ALA A 25 31.47 -7.36 4.47
CA ALA A 25 32.76 -7.44 3.78
C ALA A 25 33.65 -8.56 4.37
N ASN A 26 33.76 -8.64 5.69
CA ASN A 26 34.51 -9.70 6.36
C ASN A 26 33.93 -11.08 6.11
N MET A 27 32.60 -11.22 6.20
CA MET A 27 31.92 -12.47 5.92
C MET A 27 32.18 -12.91 4.46
N ALA A 28 32.03 -12.02 3.48
CA ALA A 28 32.34 -12.32 2.08
C ALA A 28 33.81 -12.73 1.87
N TYR A 29 34.74 -12.09 2.57
CA TYR A 29 36.15 -12.46 2.57
C TYR A 29 36.36 -13.89 3.09
N PHE A 30 35.79 -14.27 4.23
CA PHE A 30 35.92 -15.63 4.76
C PHE A 30 35.22 -16.68 3.89
N ARG A 31 34.06 -16.37 3.31
CA ARG A 31 33.41 -17.25 2.31
C ARG A 31 34.34 -17.53 1.12
N SER A 32 35.09 -16.51 0.66
CA SER A 32 36.07 -16.69 -0.42
C SER A 32 37.24 -17.62 -0.06
N LEU A 33 37.50 -17.80 1.24
CA LEU A 33 38.48 -18.75 1.79
C LEU A 33 37.87 -20.13 2.12
N GLY A 34 36.57 -20.32 1.85
CA GLY A 34 35.84 -21.56 2.13
C GLY A 34 35.28 -21.66 3.55
N ASP A 35 35.21 -20.56 4.30
CA ASP A 35 34.59 -20.49 5.62
C ASP A 35 33.22 -19.80 5.55
N ASP A 36 32.16 -20.61 5.56
CA ASP A 36 30.76 -20.16 5.59
C ASP A 36 30.17 -20.07 7.01
N SER A 37 31.01 -20.11 8.06
CA SER A 37 30.54 -20.15 9.46
C SER A 37 29.93 -18.84 9.97
N GLN A 38 30.11 -17.73 9.24
CA GLN A 38 29.59 -16.43 9.63
C GLN A 38 28.15 -16.21 9.13
N PRO A 39 27.20 -15.86 10.03
CA PRO A 39 25.83 -15.56 9.64
C PRO A 39 25.74 -14.23 8.89
N GLU A 40 24.66 -14.07 8.11
CA GLU A 40 24.25 -12.77 7.56
C GLU A 40 23.94 -11.79 8.70
N TRP A 41 24.03 -10.47 8.45
CA TRP A 41 23.80 -9.46 9.49
C TRP A 41 22.42 -9.57 10.15
N SER A 42 21.38 -9.91 9.38
CA SER A 42 20.00 -10.09 9.88
C SER A 42 19.84 -11.28 10.83
N ASP A 43 20.73 -12.27 10.72
CA ASP A 43 20.70 -13.50 11.53
C ASP A 43 21.84 -13.52 12.56
N ALA A 44 22.66 -12.45 12.61
CA ALA A 44 23.77 -12.35 13.53
C ALA A 44 23.26 -12.18 14.97
N PRO A 45 23.80 -12.95 15.95
CA PRO A 45 23.40 -12.79 17.34
C PRO A 45 23.86 -11.44 17.89
N ASP A 46 23.14 -10.94 18.91
CA ASP A 46 23.35 -9.62 19.51
C ASP A 46 24.81 -9.34 19.89
N TRP A 47 25.52 -10.34 20.40
CA TRP A 47 26.93 -10.18 20.79
C TRP A 47 27.85 -9.91 19.59
N GLN A 48 27.52 -10.43 18.41
CA GLN A 48 28.29 -10.24 17.19
C GLN A 48 28.02 -8.86 16.59
N VAL A 49 26.75 -8.46 16.57
CA VAL A 49 26.33 -7.10 16.21
C VAL A 49 27.01 -6.06 17.12
N SER A 50 26.95 -6.28 18.44
CA SER A 50 27.58 -5.40 19.42
C SER A 50 29.10 -5.33 19.25
N SER A 51 29.75 -6.46 18.95
CA SER A 51 31.20 -6.50 18.69
C SER A 51 31.58 -5.71 17.45
N ALA A 52 30.77 -5.75 16.38
CA ALA A 52 31.01 -4.97 15.17
C ALA A 52 30.82 -3.47 15.45
N ILE A 53 29.74 -3.09 16.13
CA ILE A 53 29.47 -1.70 16.54
C ILE A 53 30.64 -1.13 17.36
N ASN A 54 31.11 -1.86 18.37
CA ASN A 54 32.26 -1.45 19.18
C ASN A 54 33.54 -1.25 18.33
N GLY A 55 33.75 -2.08 17.31
CA GLY A 55 34.85 -1.93 16.38
C GLY A 55 34.75 -0.63 15.55
N VAL A 56 33.54 -0.29 15.09
CA VAL A 56 33.28 0.98 14.39
C VAL A 56 33.55 2.15 15.33
N GLU A 57 32.93 2.17 16.51
CA GLU A 57 33.10 3.23 17.51
C GLU A 57 34.58 3.45 17.87
N PHE A 58 35.35 2.37 17.99
CA PHE A 58 36.78 2.45 18.25
C PHE A 58 37.53 3.19 17.13
N HIS A 59 37.31 2.84 15.86
CA HIS A 59 37.97 3.49 14.72
C HIS A 59 37.49 4.93 14.50
N LEU A 60 36.22 5.24 14.81
CA LEU A 60 35.72 6.61 14.80
C LEU A 60 36.40 7.46 15.90
N ALA A 61 36.58 6.90 17.10
CA ALA A 61 37.27 7.55 18.21
C ALA A 61 38.79 7.68 17.99
N ASN A 62 39.39 6.75 17.24
CA ASN A 62 40.82 6.64 17.02
C ASN A 62 41.14 6.55 15.52
N PRO A 63 40.97 7.64 14.75
CA PRO A 63 41.06 7.59 13.29
C PRO A 63 42.45 7.22 12.75
N ASP A 64 43.48 7.39 13.59
CA ASP A 64 44.87 7.08 13.27
C ASP A 64 45.26 5.65 13.73
N ALA A 65 44.32 4.89 14.30
CA ALA A 65 44.55 3.51 14.75
C ALA A 65 44.82 2.58 13.56
N GLY A 66 45.85 1.74 13.70
CA GLY A 66 46.17 0.70 12.73
C GLY A 66 45.39 -0.60 12.95
N ASP A 67 45.61 -1.56 12.07
CA ASP A 67 44.92 -2.87 12.08
C ASP A 67 45.16 -3.62 13.41
N ALA A 68 46.38 -3.57 13.95
CA ALA A 68 46.73 -4.17 15.24
C ALA A 68 45.92 -3.61 16.41
N ALA A 69 45.68 -2.30 16.42
CA ALA A 69 44.92 -1.64 17.47
C ALA A 69 43.43 -2.04 17.44
N SER A 70 42.89 -2.33 16.25
CA SER A 70 41.55 -2.91 16.08
C SER A 70 41.43 -4.27 16.80
N HIS A 71 42.41 -5.14 16.57
CA HIS A 71 42.47 -6.46 17.19
C HIS A 71 42.70 -6.38 18.71
N GLU A 72 43.59 -5.51 19.16
CA GLU A 72 43.85 -5.28 20.58
C GLU A 72 42.61 -4.78 21.33
N ASN A 73 41.82 -3.89 20.72
CA ASN A 73 40.55 -3.43 21.28
C ASN A 73 39.54 -4.58 21.40
N TRP A 74 39.41 -5.41 20.35
CA TRP A 74 38.57 -6.62 20.40
C TRP A 74 39.04 -7.59 21.49
N MET A 75 40.34 -7.86 21.58
CA MET A 75 40.93 -8.74 22.59
C MET A 75 40.70 -8.21 24.01
N LYS A 76 40.83 -6.90 24.22
CA LYS A 76 40.59 -6.26 25.51
C LYS A 76 39.16 -6.51 25.97
N GLN A 77 38.17 -6.22 25.11
CA GLN A 77 36.76 -6.47 25.41
C GLN A 77 36.52 -7.96 25.71
N LYS A 78 37.04 -8.85 24.85
CA LYS A 78 36.89 -10.30 25.07
C LYS A 78 37.52 -10.75 26.38
N THR A 79 38.66 -10.20 26.76
CA THR A 79 39.32 -10.50 28.04
C THR A 79 38.47 -10.04 29.23
N GLU A 80 37.88 -8.84 29.16
CA GLU A 80 36.95 -8.31 30.18
C GLU A 80 35.69 -9.17 30.29
N ASP A 81 35.19 -9.69 29.17
CA ASP A 81 34.10 -10.67 29.11
C ASP A 81 34.52 -12.07 29.61
N GLY A 82 35.79 -12.27 29.97
CA GLY A 82 36.33 -13.52 30.53
C GLY A 82 36.84 -14.53 29.49
N TRP A 83 37.01 -14.13 28.23
CA TRP A 83 37.58 -14.98 27.19
C TRP A 83 39.09 -15.17 27.40
N LYS A 84 39.57 -16.35 26.99
CA LYS A 84 40.97 -16.75 27.10
C LYS A 84 41.41 -17.45 25.82
N TYR A 85 42.71 -17.60 25.65
CA TYR A 85 43.26 -18.41 24.58
C TYR A 85 42.86 -19.88 24.69
N GLY A 86 42.42 -20.46 23.59
CA GLY A 86 42.29 -21.90 23.38
C GLY A 86 42.45 -22.23 21.90
N LYS A 87 42.88 -23.46 21.59
CA LYS A 87 43.19 -23.87 20.21
C LYS A 87 41.99 -23.80 19.27
N GLU A 88 40.79 -23.97 19.82
CA GLU A 88 39.52 -23.92 19.11
C GLU A 88 38.56 -22.97 19.84
N LYS A 89 37.57 -22.45 19.11
CA LYS A 89 36.55 -21.58 19.69
C LYS A 89 35.56 -22.42 20.50
N ASP A 90 35.44 -22.12 21.79
CA ASP A 90 34.50 -22.75 22.71
C ASP A 90 33.74 -21.64 23.46
N PRO A 91 32.51 -21.30 23.04
CA PRO A 91 31.73 -20.24 23.69
C PRO A 91 31.37 -20.52 25.14
N GLU A 92 31.16 -21.78 25.52
CA GLU A 92 30.80 -22.17 26.90
C GLU A 92 31.98 -21.97 27.84
N LYS A 93 33.18 -22.37 27.41
CA LYS A 93 34.42 -22.18 28.18
C LYS A 93 35.08 -20.81 27.95
N LYS A 94 34.49 -19.98 27.08
CA LYS A 94 35.02 -18.69 26.61
C LYS A 94 36.46 -18.80 26.10
N LEU A 95 36.71 -19.77 25.20
CA LEU A 95 38.02 -19.94 24.56
C LEU A 95 37.97 -19.46 23.11
N HIS A 96 39.02 -18.77 22.66
CA HIS A 96 39.12 -18.33 21.26
C HIS A 96 40.57 -18.38 20.75
N PRO A 97 40.81 -18.90 19.52
CA PRO A 97 42.18 -19.04 18.97
C PRO A 97 42.87 -17.70 18.73
N CYS A 98 42.09 -16.67 18.38
CA CYS A 98 42.61 -15.32 18.16
C CYS A 98 42.98 -14.53 19.43
N MET A 99 42.90 -15.11 20.64
CA MET A 99 43.35 -14.44 21.88
C MET A 99 44.89 -14.47 22.00
N VAL A 100 45.56 -13.96 20.97
CA VAL A 100 47.01 -13.86 20.82
C VAL A 100 47.36 -12.48 20.24
N PRO A 101 48.58 -11.96 20.45
CA PRO A 101 49.03 -10.72 19.82
C PRO A 101 48.82 -10.71 18.30
N PHE A 102 48.57 -9.53 17.73
CA PHE A 102 48.22 -9.36 16.32
C PHE A 102 49.24 -10.02 15.37
N GLU A 103 50.54 -9.91 15.67
CA GLU A 103 51.62 -10.47 14.84
C GLU A 103 51.65 -12.01 14.85
N LYS A 104 50.95 -12.64 15.80
CA LYS A 104 50.81 -14.09 15.90
C LYS A 104 49.50 -14.62 15.32
N LEU A 105 48.63 -13.74 14.83
CA LEU A 105 47.42 -14.16 14.14
C LEU A 105 47.77 -14.82 12.80
N PRO A 106 46.97 -15.79 12.35
CA PRO A 106 46.99 -16.22 10.96
C PRO A 106 46.79 -15.02 10.00
N PRO A 107 47.43 -15.00 8.82
CA PRO A 107 47.31 -13.90 7.86
C PRO A 107 45.87 -13.53 7.50
N GLU A 108 44.98 -14.51 7.40
CA GLU A 108 43.56 -14.32 7.13
C GLU A 108 42.82 -13.57 8.25
N GLN A 109 43.24 -13.75 9.50
CA GLN A 109 42.67 -13.00 10.62
C GLN A 109 43.20 -11.57 10.68
N GLN A 110 44.47 -11.34 10.30
CA GLN A 110 45.02 -9.98 10.16
C GLN A 110 44.33 -9.22 9.02
N ALA A 111 44.10 -9.88 7.88
CA ALA A 111 43.41 -9.30 6.73
C ALA A 111 41.98 -8.86 7.07
N LYS A 112 41.25 -9.62 7.89
CA LYS A 112 39.93 -9.25 8.40
C LYS A 112 39.95 -7.90 9.14
N ASP A 113 40.93 -7.64 10.00
CA ASP A 113 41.02 -6.36 10.72
C ASP A 113 41.36 -5.19 9.78
N CYS A 114 42.21 -5.45 8.78
CA CYS A 114 42.54 -4.48 7.72
C CYS A 114 41.30 -4.12 6.87
N ILE A 115 40.54 -5.12 6.41
CA ILE A 115 39.30 -4.94 5.64
C ILE A 115 38.27 -4.17 6.45
N PHE A 116 38.04 -4.58 7.70
CA PHE A 116 37.08 -3.93 8.59
C PHE A 116 37.41 -2.44 8.74
N ARG A 117 38.67 -2.13 9.10
CA ARG A 117 39.16 -0.76 9.24
C ARG A 117 38.97 0.04 7.95
N ALA A 118 39.35 -0.52 6.80
CA ALA A 118 39.22 0.15 5.51
C ALA A 118 37.76 0.54 5.21
N ILE A 119 36.81 -0.36 5.46
CA ILE A 119 35.38 -0.07 5.28
C ILE A 119 34.92 1.05 6.21
N VAL A 120 35.31 1.03 7.49
CA VAL A 120 34.93 2.09 8.44
C VAL A 120 35.41 3.46 7.97
N HIS A 121 36.69 3.59 7.63
CA HIS A 121 37.24 4.88 7.20
C HIS A 121 36.70 5.35 5.85
N ALA A 122 36.44 4.44 4.91
CA ALA A 122 35.88 4.79 3.61
C ALA A 122 34.42 5.23 3.71
N THR A 123 33.64 4.65 4.61
CA THR A 123 32.20 4.89 4.70
C THR A 123 31.81 5.94 5.74
N ALA A 124 32.61 6.15 6.78
CA ALA A 124 32.28 7.12 7.83
C ALA A 124 32.07 8.56 7.32
N PRO A 125 32.93 9.14 6.45
CA PRO A 125 32.71 10.47 5.88
C PRO A 125 31.42 10.54 5.04
N ILE A 126 31.13 9.47 4.29
CA ILE A 126 29.94 9.35 3.44
C ILE A 126 28.67 9.33 4.30
N VAL A 127 28.64 8.47 5.32
CA VAL A 127 27.48 8.32 6.22
C VAL A 127 27.29 9.57 7.08
N ALA A 128 28.38 10.27 7.44
CA ALA A 128 28.33 11.55 8.15
C ALA A 128 27.88 12.73 7.26
N GLY A 129 27.75 12.53 5.94
CA GLY A 129 27.42 13.59 4.99
C GLY A 129 28.56 14.60 4.77
N LEU A 130 29.78 14.25 5.16
CA LEU A 130 30.99 15.07 4.99
C LEU A 130 31.63 14.88 3.61
N GLU A 131 31.40 13.71 3.00
CA GLU A 131 31.74 13.41 1.62
C GLU A 131 30.50 12.92 0.91
N THR A 132 30.27 13.44 -0.29
CA THR A 132 29.17 12.98 -1.13
C THR A 132 29.71 11.99 -2.17
N PRO A 133 29.11 10.80 -2.29
CA PRO A 133 29.50 9.88 -3.33
C PRO A 133 29.16 10.52 -4.68
N THR A 134 30.16 10.77 -5.51
CA THR A 134 29.95 11.33 -6.85
C THR A 134 29.74 10.20 -7.85
N ILE A 135 28.69 10.29 -8.67
CA ILE A 135 28.51 9.40 -9.83
C ILE A 135 28.79 10.23 -11.08
N SER A 136 29.81 9.86 -11.85
CA SER A 136 30.22 10.61 -13.06
C SER A 136 30.47 12.11 -12.80
N GLY A 137 30.94 12.45 -11.60
CA GLY A 137 31.20 13.84 -11.18
C GLY A 137 29.98 14.61 -10.68
N VAL A 138 28.80 13.99 -10.59
CA VAL A 138 27.58 14.60 -10.04
C VAL A 138 27.36 14.14 -8.61
N ASP A 139 27.07 15.09 -7.72
CA ASP A 139 26.67 14.84 -6.34
C ASP A 139 25.28 14.17 -6.31
N VAL A 140 25.20 13.01 -5.67
CA VAL A 140 23.95 12.23 -5.58
C VAL A 140 22.85 12.99 -4.82
N ASN A 141 23.21 13.81 -3.84
CA ASN A 141 22.23 14.59 -3.07
C ASN A 141 21.64 15.73 -3.92
N ASP A 142 22.45 16.37 -4.77
CA ASP A 142 21.96 17.39 -5.70
C ASP A 142 21.00 16.78 -6.73
N ALA A 143 21.34 15.60 -7.26
CA ALA A 143 20.47 14.87 -8.17
C ALA A 143 19.13 14.48 -7.50
N LEU A 144 19.17 14.04 -6.24
CA LEU A 144 17.98 13.70 -5.47
C LEU A 144 17.11 14.93 -5.18
N ALA A 145 17.73 16.06 -4.83
CA ALA A 145 17.04 17.32 -4.59
C ALA A 145 16.31 17.81 -5.85
N ALA A 146 16.96 17.73 -7.01
CA ALA A 146 16.34 18.10 -8.29
C ALA A 146 15.12 17.23 -8.62
N LEU A 147 15.23 15.91 -8.42
CA LEU A 147 14.09 14.98 -8.61
C LEU A 147 12.94 15.26 -7.63
N GLN A 148 13.26 15.61 -6.38
CA GLN A 148 12.25 15.95 -5.38
C GLN A 148 11.50 17.24 -5.76
N GLU A 149 12.20 18.24 -6.27
CA GLU A 149 11.57 19.48 -6.75
C GLU A 149 10.65 19.22 -7.95
N GLU A 150 11.08 18.38 -8.90
CA GLU A 150 10.27 17.98 -10.05
C GLU A 150 9.02 17.19 -9.63
N LEU A 151 9.15 16.29 -8.65
CA LEU A 151 8.03 15.55 -8.06
C LEU A 151 6.99 16.51 -7.44
N ASP A 152 7.45 17.49 -6.67
CA ASP A 152 6.56 18.45 -6.00
C ASP A 152 5.93 19.44 -6.99
N ALA A 153 6.64 19.80 -8.06
CA ALA A 153 6.05 20.54 -9.19
C ALA A 153 4.93 19.73 -9.87
N THR A 154 5.18 18.45 -10.15
CA THR A 154 4.21 17.55 -10.78
C THR A 154 2.97 17.35 -9.91
N LYS A 155 3.13 17.14 -8.59
CA LYS A 155 2.01 17.04 -7.64
C LYS A 155 1.15 18.31 -7.64
N ARG A 156 1.76 19.49 -7.68
CA ARG A 156 1.03 20.78 -7.74
C ARG A 156 0.20 20.89 -9.03
N GLN A 157 0.76 20.49 -10.18
CA GLN A 157 0.03 20.48 -11.45
C GLN A 157 -1.17 19.52 -11.42
N LEU A 158 -0.99 18.30 -10.90
CA LEU A 158 -2.06 17.32 -10.77
C LEU A 158 -3.20 17.84 -9.86
N ALA A 159 -2.86 18.46 -8.73
CA ALA A 159 -3.83 19.07 -7.84
C ALA A 159 -4.64 20.19 -8.54
N ALA A 160 -3.96 21.04 -9.32
CA ALA A 160 -4.62 22.08 -10.10
C ALA A 160 -5.57 21.50 -11.17
N GLN A 161 -5.15 20.45 -11.88
CA GLN A 161 -6.00 19.76 -12.87
C GLN A 161 -7.23 19.14 -12.22
N LYS A 162 -7.09 18.44 -11.07
CA LYS A 162 -8.23 17.90 -10.31
C LYS A 162 -9.22 19.00 -9.93
N GLY A 163 -8.73 20.13 -9.42
CA GLY A 163 -9.57 21.28 -9.10
C GLY A 163 -10.33 21.85 -10.30
N GLN A 164 -9.71 21.87 -11.49
CA GLN A 164 -10.39 22.26 -12.73
C GLN A 164 -11.48 21.26 -13.17
N VAL A 165 -11.22 19.96 -13.04
CA VAL A 165 -12.19 18.90 -13.34
C VAL A 165 -13.40 19.02 -12.41
N THR A 166 -13.18 19.16 -11.09
CA THR A 166 -14.27 19.34 -10.13
C THR A 166 -15.11 20.58 -10.45
N ARG A 167 -14.48 21.72 -10.79
CA ARG A 167 -15.22 22.93 -11.18
C ARG A 167 -16.07 22.73 -12.43
N LYS A 168 -15.53 22.04 -13.44
CA LYS A 168 -16.28 21.71 -14.66
C LYS A 168 -17.44 20.75 -14.37
N SER A 169 -17.24 19.75 -13.50
CA SER A 169 -18.30 18.83 -13.05
C SER A 169 -19.44 19.59 -12.36
N ASN A 170 -19.12 20.43 -11.38
CA ASN A 170 -20.14 21.23 -10.67
C ASN A 170 -20.86 22.19 -11.62
N GLN A 171 -20.16 22.75 -12.61
CA GLN A 171 -20.76 23.62 -13.63
C GLN A 171 -21.69 22.83 -14.55
N LEU A 172 -21.33 21.59 -14.92
CA LEU A 172 -22.17 20.68 -15.69
C LEU A 172 -23.44 20.33 -14.90
N GLU A 173 -23.31 19.89 -13.65
CA GLU A 173 -24.45 19.59 -12.76
C GLU A 173 -25.40 20.80 -12.62
N ALA A 174 -24.85 22.01 -12.44
CA ALA A 174 -25.64 23.23 -12.33
C ALA A 174 -26.36 23.62 -13.64
N LEU A 175 -25.83 23.21 -14.80
CA LEU A 175 -26.50 23.40 -16.10
C LEU A 175 -27.57 22.32 -16.32
N GLU A 176 -27.28 21.07 -15.97
CA GLU A 176 -28.23 19.95 -16.04
C GLU A 176 -29.44 20.19 -15.15
N ALA A 177 -29.26 20.73 -13.95
CA ALA A 177 -30.35 21.06 -13.03
C ALA A 177 -31.34 22.12 -13.57
N LYS A 178 -30.97 22.89 -14.61
CA LYS A 178 -31.86 23.86 -15.26
C LYS A 178 -32.70 23.26 -16.38
N LEU A 179 -32.36 22.06 -16.85
CA LEU A 179 -33.13 21.38 -17.87
C LEU A 179 -34.37 20.75 -17.21
N PRO A 180 -35.53 20.73 -17.89
CA PRO A 180 -36.66 19.94 -17.42
C PRO A 180 -36.22 18.47 -17.34
N PRO A 181 -36.68 17.72 -16.32
CA PRO A 181 -36.32 16.31 -16.18
C PRO A 181 -36.72 15.55 -17.45
N GLN A 182 -35.74 14.97 -18.13
CA GLN A 182 -35.97 14.08 -19.26
C GLN A 182 -36.06 12.65 -18.74
N PRO A 183 -37.06 11.86 -19.15
CA PRO A 183 -37.13 10.47 -18.73
C PRO A 183 -35.93 9.72 -19.29
N ARG A 184 -35.22 8.96 -18.44
CA ARG A 184 -34.17 8.06 -18.92
C ARG A 184 -34.80 6.99 -19.82
N GLY A 185 -34.24 6.81 -21.00
CA GLY A 185 -34.58 5.70 -21.89
C GLY A 185 -33.64 4.53 -21.62
N PHE A 186 -34.19 3.40 -21.20
CA PHE A 186 -33.41 2.18 -20.96
C PHE A 186 -33.45 1.27 -22.20
N GLY A 187 -33.13 1.85 -23.37
CA GLY A 187 -33.40 1.27 -24.69
C GLY A 187 -33.02 -0.21 -24.86
N GLY A 188 -33.78 -0.94 -25.69
CA GLY A 188 -33.52 -2.34 -26.04
C GLY A 188 -34.64 -3.33 -25.69
N GLY A 189 -35.63 -2.91 -24.91
CA GLY A 189 -36.64 -3.82 -24.36
C GLY A 189 -36.08 -4.63 -23.19
N TYR A 190 -36.91 -5.52 -22.65
CA TYR A 190 -36.51 -6.30 -21.48
C TYR A 190 -35.37 -7.28 -21.80
N PHE A 191 -34.51 -7.50 -20.81
CA PHE A 191 -33.45 -8.50 -20.89
C PHE A 191 -34.08 -9.88 -20.97
N THR A 192 -33.79 -10.63 -22.03
CA THR A 192 -34.37 -11.97 -22.28
C THR A 192 -33.30 -12.97 -22.69
N GLY A 193 -33.57 -14.26 -22.47
CA GLY A 193 -32.69 -15.33 -22.92
C GLY A 193 -31.28 -15.20 -22.35
N LYS A 194 -30.28 -15.19 -23.24
CA LYS A 194 -28.85 -15.15 -22.87
C LYS A 194 -28.37 -13.79 -22.37
N ASP A 195 -29.10 -12.72 -22.69
CA ASP A 195 -28.71 -11.37 -22.30
C ASP A 195 -29.16 -11.05 -20.87
N ARG A 196 -30.01 -11.89 -20.25
CA ARG A 196 -30.47 -11.74 -18.87
C ARG A 196 -29.47 -12.39 -17.90
N PRO A 197 -28.82 -11.62 -17.00
CA PRO A 197 -28.00 -12.19 -15.93
C PRO A 197 -28.84 -13.10 -15.03
N ASP A 198 -28.23 -14.18 -14.54
CA ASP A 198 -28.88 -15.03 -13.55
C ASP A 198 -28.85 -14.38 -12.15
N ALA A 199 -29.62 -14.93 -11.21
CA ALA A 199 -29.75 -14.35 -9.88
C ALA A 199 -28.43 -14.32 -9.09
N ALA A 200 -27.48 -15.23 -9.38
CA ALA A 200 -26.18 -15.23 -8.72
C ALA A 200 -25.33 -14.06 -9.24
N ALA A 201 -25.23 -13.89 -10.56
CA ALA A 201 -24.53 -12.76 -11.17
C ALA A 201 -25.11 -11.41 -10.75
N LEU A 202 -26.44 -11.31 -10.61
CA LEU A 202 -27.08 -10.10 -10.08
C LEU A 202 -26.71 -9.84 -8.62
N MET A 203 -26.70 -10.87 -7.77
CA MET A 203 -26.32 -10.74 -6.36
C MET A 203 -24.85 -10.36 -6.19
N ASP A 204 -23.95 -10.90 -7.00
CA ASP A 204 -22.53 -10.55 -6.98
C ASP A 204 -22.34 -9.06 -7.37
N ALA A 205 -22.99 -8.62 -8.44
CA ALA A 205 -22.97 -7.21 -8.85
C ALA A 205 -23.56 -6.26 -7.79
N ILE A 206 -24.64 -6.67 -7.11
CA ILE A 206 -25.23 -5.91 -5.99
C ILE A 206 -24.27 -5.85 -4.79
N ALA A 207 -23.57 -6.94 -4.47
CA ALA A 207 -22.68 -7.01 -3.32
C ALA A 207 -21.46 -6.10 -3.45
N ASP A 208 -20.96 -5.93 -4.69
CA ASP A 208 -19.79 -5.10 -5.00
C ASP A 208 -20.13 -3.62 -5.23
N ALA A 209 -21.42 -3.28 -5.39
CA ALA A 209 -21.87 -1.93 -5.70
C ALA A 209 -21.80 -0.98 -4.50
N GLY A 210 -21.35 0.25 -4.75
CA GLY A 210 -21.45 1.35 -3.77
C GLY A 210 -22.89 1.86 -3.61
N GLU A 211 -23.67 1.80 -4.69
CA GLU A 211 -25.08 2.21 -4.74
C GLU A 211 -25.91 1.27 -5.64
N VAL A 212 -27.08 0.82 -5.15
CA VAL A 212 -28.07 0.09 -5.96
C VAL A 212 -29.34 0.92 -6.11
N GLU A 213 -29.65 1.35 -7.32
CA GLU A 213 -30.82 2.15 -7.64
C GLU A 213 -31.88 1.29 -8.35
N LEU A 214 -33.14 1.37 -7.87
CA LEU A 214 -34.31 0.89 -8.60
C LEU A 214 -35.06 2.06 -9.22
N THR A 215 -35.32 1.97 -10.53
CA THR A 215 -36.22 2.89 -11.24
C THR A 215 -37.30 2.13 -12.00
N PHE A 216 -38.35 2.84 -12.39
CA PHE A 216 -39.61 2.26 -12.87
C PHE A 216 -39.93 2.78 -14.27
N THR A 217 -40.31 1.88 -15.17
CA THR A 217 -40.56 2.21 -16.57
C THR A 217 -42.02 2.02 -16.97
N ASP A 218 -42.45 2.82 -17.94
CA ASP A 218 -43.73 2.70 -18.62
C ASP A 218 -43.73 1.55 -19.65
N PRO A 219 -44.85 1.27 -20.35
CA PRO A 219 -44.91 0.23 -21.38
C PRO A 219 -43.97 0.45 -22.58
N HIS A 220 -43.44 1.66 -22.75
CA HIS A 220 -42.49 2.01 -23.79
C HIS A 220 -41.02 1.87 -23.33
N GLY A 221 -40.79 1.49 -22.08
CA GLY A 221 -39.45 1.36 -21.51
C GLY A 221 -38.81 2.69 -21.11
N LEU A 222 -39.61 3.75 -20.98
CA LEU A 222 -39.17 5.06 -20.51
C LEU A 222 -39.36 5.17 -19.00
N GLU A 223 -38.44 5.83 -18.31
CA GLU A 223 -38.58 6.18 -16.91
C GLU A 223 -39.88 6.96 -16.66
N ILE A 224 -40.63 6.55 -15.64
CA ILE A 224 -41.83 7.26 -15.22
C ILE A 224 -41.43 8.46 -14.38
N LEU A 225 -41.43 9.64 -15.00
CA LEU A 225 -41.21 10.90 -14.30
C LEU A 225 -42.24 11.08 -13.16
N GLY A 226 -41.75 11.42 -11.97
CA GLY A 226 -42.58 11.56 -10.75
C GLY A 226 -42.60 10.30 -9.86
N MET A 227 -42.33 9.11 -10.41
CA MET A 227 -41.99 7.93 -9.61
C MET A 227 -40.50 7.97 -9.25
N ARG A 228 -40.17 8.63 -8.13
CA ARG A 228 -38.77 8.76 -7.68
C ARG A 228 -38.06 7.39 -7.65
N PRO A 229 -36.83 7.28 -8.18
CA PRO A 229 -35.99 6.10 -7.98
C PRO A 229 -35.78 5.78 -6.50
N ARG A 230 -35.36 4.54 -6.22
CA ARG A 230 -35.15 4.03 -4.87
C ARG A 230 -33.73 3.48 -4.77
N VAL A 231 -32.88 4.21 -4.06
CA VAL A 231 -31.57 3.73 -3.65
C VAL A 231 -31.75 2.80 -2.45
N LEU A 232 -31.31 1.56 -2.60
CA LEU A 232 -31.40 0.52 -1.59
C LEU A 232 -30.01 -0.05 -1.33
N PRO A 233 -29.68 -0.41 -0.08
CA PRO A 233 -28.40 -1.02 0.20
C PRO A 233 -28.43 -2.52 -0.21
N PRO A 234 -27.27 -3.15 -0.44
CA PRO A 234 -27.19 -4.55 -0.89
C PRO A 234 -27.98 -5.55 -0.02
N GLU A 235 -28.05 -5.34 1.29
CA GLU A 235 -28.81 -6.19 2.22
C GLU A 235 -30.33 -6.15 2.04
N ALA A 236 -30.85 -5.20 1.25
CA ALA A 236 -32.26 -5.15 0.87
C ALA A 236 -32.64 -6.22 -0.15
N PHE A 237 -31.69 -6.97 -0.69
CA PHE A 237 -31.89 -7.99 -1.72
C PHE A 237 -31.56 -9.40 -1.20
N ALA A 238 -32.26 -10.39 -1.73
CA ALA A 238 -31.98 -11.79 -1.42
C ALA A 238 -32.49 -12.71 -2.55
N ILE A 239 -31.91 -13.90 -2.65
CA ILE A 239 -32.43 -14.97 -3.50
C ILE A 239 -33.51 -15.73 -2.75
N ASP A 240 -34.68 -15.88 -3.37
CA ASP A 240 -35.79 -16.65 -2.84
C ASP A 240 -35.55 -18.17 -2.97
N ARG A 241 -36.44 -18.98 -2.37
CA ARG A 241 -36.34 -20.45 -2.43
C ARG A 241 -36.46 -21.05 -3.85
N PHE A 242 -36.85 -20.24 -4.83
CA PHE A 242 -37.02 -20.61 -6.23
C PHE A 242 -35.85 -20.09 -7.10
N GLY A 243 -34.82 -19.52 -6.49
CA GLY A 243 -33.65 -19.02 -7.21
C GLY A 243 -33.84 -17.66 -7.88
N ARG A 244 -34.86 -16.89 -7.49
CA ARG A 244 -35.15 -15.55 -8.03
C ARG A 244 -34.66 -14.48 -7.09
N LEU A 245 -34.17 -13.37 -7.63
CA LEU A 245 -33.84 -12.19 -6.86
C LEU A 245 -35.13 -11.51 -6.41
N GLN A 246 -35.20 -11.14 -5.13
CA GLN A 246 -36.33 -10.40 -4.57
C GLN A 246 -35.87 -9.38 -3.54
N LEU A 247 -36.77 -8.46 -3.20
CA LEU A 247 -36.55 -7.57 -2.07
C LEU A 247 -36.82 -8.25 -0.72
N LYS A 248 -35.89 -8.07 0.21
CA LYS A 248 -35.94 -8.48 1.62
C LYS A 248 -36.35 -7.30 2.53
N ILE A 249 -37.28 -6.47 2.07
CA ILE A 249 -37.85 -5.35 2.84
C ILE A 249 -39.37 -5.45 2.92
N LYS A 250 -39.97 -4.93 4.00
CA LYS A 250 -41.43 -5.03 4.23
C LYS A 250 -42.25 -4.11 3.34
N SER A 251 -41.68 -2.97 2.94
CA SER A 251 -42.40 -1.96 2.17
C SER A 251 -41.48 -1.15 1.27
N LEU A 252 -41.91 -0.98 0.02
CA LEU A 252 -41.35 -0.07 -0.96
C LEU A 252 -42.49 0.85 -1.45
N PRO A 253 -42.82 1.91 -0.70
CA PRO A 253 -43.94 2.77 -1.04
C PRO A 253 -43.66 3.62 -2.27
N VAL A 254 -44.63 3.69 -3.17
CA VAL A 254 -44.65 4.64 -4.29
C VAL A 254 -45.98 5.39 -4.28
N PHE A 255 -45.90 6.69 -4.57
CA PHE A 255 -47.05 7.57 -4.64
C PHE A 255 -47.42 7.79 -6.10
N GLY A 256 -48.71 7.76 -6.37
CA GLY A 256 -49.25 8.19 -7.64
C GLY A 256 -49.05 9.69 -7.87
N PRO A 257 -49.39 10.15 -9.08
CA PRO A 257 -49.25 11.54 -9.48
C PRO A 257 -50.21 12.45 -8.69
N GLN A 258 -50.09 13.77 -8.88
CA GLN A 258 -51.00 14.72 -8.23
C GLN A 258 -52.46 14.48 -8.63
N ALA A 259 -53.41 14.96 -7.82
CA ALA A 259 -54.84 14.61 -7.95
C ALA A 259 -55.45 14.94 -9.33
N ASP A 260 -54.87 15.89 -10.05
CA ASP A 260 -55.27 16.42 -11.36
C ASP A 260 -54.41 15.88 -12.53
N GLU A 261 -53.44 15.01 -12.27
CA GLU A 261 -52.53 14.44 -13.26
C GLU A 261 -52.96 13.02 -13.70
N ALA A 262 -52.53 12.63 -14.91
CA ALA A 262 -52.82 11.31 -15.47
C ALA A 262 -52.10 10.20 -14.66
N PRO A 263 -52.73 9.03 -14.44
CA PRO A 263 -52.14 7.94 -13.66
C PRO A 263 -50.89 7.37 -14.33
N TYR A 264 -49.94 6.87 -13.53
CA TYR A 264 -48.77 6.20 -14.08
C TYR A 264 -49.13 4.78 -14.55
N ALA A 265 -48.59 4.39 -15.72
CA ALA A 265 -48.66 3.03 -16.23
C ALA A 265 -47.34 2.31 -15.92
N PHE A 266 -47.23 1.65 -14.76
CA PHE A 266 -46.01 0.95 -14.35
C PHE A 266 -45.91 -0.43 -15.01
N ALA A 267 -44.92 -0.63 -15.88
CA ALA A 267 -44.78 -1.84 -16.69
C ALA A 267 -43.48 -2.62 -16.47
N GLY A 268 -42.41 -1.98 -15.99
CA GLY A 268 -41.11 -2.62 -15.84
C GLY A 268 -40.23 -1.99 -14.77
N ILE A 269 -39.26 -2.76 -14.29
CA ILE A 269 -38.31 -2.37 -13.25
C ILE A 269 -36.92 -2.39 -13.86
N VAL A 270 -36.15 -1.34 -13.57
CA VAL A 270 -34.74 -1.22 -13.91
C VAL A 270 -33.94 -1.20 -12.62
N MET A 271 -32.86 -1.96 -12.59
CA MET A 271 -31.86 -1.92 -11.54
C MET A 271 -30.55 -1.38 -12.12
N LEU A 272 -29.97 -0.41 -11.42
CA LEU A 272 -28.64 0.12 -11.72
C LEU A 272 -27.71 -0.10 -10.53
N THR A 273 -26.43 -0.35 -10.81
CA THR A 273 -25.34 -0.41 -9.83
C THR A 273 -24.33 0.67 -10.18
N ASP A 274 -24.06 1.58 -9.24
CA ASP A 274 -23.14 2.71 -9.44
C ASP A 274 -23.43 3.54 -10.71
N GLY A 275 -24.71 3.63 -11.09
CA GLY A 275 -25.18 4.34 -12.28
C GLY A 275 -25.18 3.54 -13.58
N GLU A 276 -24.69 2.30 -13.59
CA GLU A 276 -24.68 1.41 -14.76
C GLU A 276 -25.89 0.47 -14.76
N LEU A 277 -26.48 0.22 -15.93
CA LEU A 277 -27.65 -0.65 -16.08
C LEU A 277 -27.28 -2.12 -15.81
N LEU A 278 -27.82 -2.67 -14.73
CA LEU A 278 -27.62 -4.08 -14.37
C LEU A 278 -28.69 -4.97 -15.00
N ILE A 279 -29.97 -4.59 -14.89
CA ILE A 279 -31.08 -5.34 -15.51
C ILE A 279 -32.31 -4.47 -15.76
N HIS A 280 -33.01 -4.72 -16.87
CA HIS A 280 -34.37 -4.21 -17.15
C HIS A 280 -35.33 -5.38 -17.37
N THR A 281 -36.34 -5.50 -16.52
CA THR A 281 -37.28 -6.64 -16.51
C THR A 281 -38.74 -6.16 -16.52
N PRO A 282 -39.67 -6.90 -17.15
CA PRO A 282 -41.09 -6.59 -17.04
C PRO A 282 -41.57 -6.81 -15.61
N ARG A 283 -42.59 -6.07 -15.22
CA ARG A 283 -43.38 -6.38 -14.04
C ARG A 283 -44.08 -7.72 -14.23
N LEU A 284 -43.88 -8.66 -13.30
CA LEU A 284 -44.44 -10.01 -13.39
C LEU A 284 -45.98 -10.04 -13.52
N GLY A 285 -46.66 -9.08 -12.87
CA GLY A 285 -48.12 -8.93 -12.92
C GLY A 285 -48.65 -8.10 -14.11
N GLY A 286 -47.84 -7.83 -15.13
CA GLY A 286 -48.21 -6.93 -16.24
C GLY A 286 -48.26 -5.47 -15.82
N VAL A 287 -48.91 -4.62 -16.62
CA VAL A 287 -48.99 -3.17 -16.37
C VAL A 287 -49.89 -2.87 -15.16
N LEU A 288 -49.36 -2.14 -14.18
CA LEU A 288 -50.10 -1.63 -13.02
C LEU A 288 -50.43 -0.15 -13.22
N THR A 289 -51.71 0.21 -13.14
CA THR A 289 -52.13 1.62 -13.10
C THR A 289 -52.01 2.16 -11.68
N ILE A 290 -51.10 3.12 -11.47
CA ILE A 290 -50.91 3.82 -10.20
C ILE A 290 -51.73 5.12 -10.25
N GLY A 291 -52.88 5.10 -9.57
CA GLY A 291 -53.84 6.20 -9.56
C GLY A 291 -53.37 7.44 -8.80
N ALA A 292 -53.83 8.60 -9.24
CA ALA A 292 -53.56 9.90 -8.61
C ALA A 292 -53.89 9.91 -7.11
N GLY A 293 -53.01 10.52 -6.31
CA GLY A 293 -53.18 10.67 -4.86
C GLY A 293 -53.19 9.37 -4.04
N ARG A 294 -52.84 8.23 -4.65
CA ARG A 294 -52.81 6.91 -3.97
C ARG A 294 -51.38 6.47 -3.66
N GLN A 295 -51.24 5.65 -2.63
CA GLN A 295 -49.98 4.98 -2.28
C GLN A 295 -50.08 3.49 -2.60
N TYR A 296 -49.02 2.94 -3.19
CA TYR A 296 -48.87 1.53 -3.51
C TYR A 296 -47.60 0.99 -2.86
N ASN A 297 -47.58 -0.28 -2.47
CA ASN A 297 -46.39 -0.95 -1.96
C ASN A 297 -45.87 -1.92 -3.03
N LEU A 298 -44.70 -1.64 -3.58
CA LEU A 298 -44.12 -2.40 -4.70
C LEU A 298 -43.07 -3.43 -4.26
N ALA A 299 -42.89 -3.66 -2.95
CA ALA A 299 -41.86 -4.58 -2.47
C ALA A 299 -41.99 -6.00 -3.07
N GLY A 300 -43.23 -6.46 -3.27
CA GLY A 300 -43.51 -7.77 -3.90
C GLY A 300 -43.48 -7.77 -5.43
N ASP A 301 -43.35 -6.61 -6.07
CA ASP A 301 -43.27 -6.49 -7.53
C ASP A 301 -41.83 -6.59 -8.03
N VAL A 302 -40.84 -6.36 -7.16
CA VAL A 302 -39.41 -6.53 -7.47
C VAL A 302 -39.04 -7.99 -7.28
N VAL A 303 -39.33 -8.78 -8.32
CA VAL A 303 -38.94 -10.19 -8.44
C VAL A 303 -38.32 -10.40 -9.82
N ILE A 304 -37.04 -10.80 -9.85
CA ILE A 304 -36.21 -10.88 -11.05
C ILE A 304 -35.59 -12.27 -11.18
#